data_AF-A0A9N8CTK2-F1
#
_entry.id   AF-A0A9N8CTK2-F1
#
_cell.length_a   1.000
_cell.length_b   1.000
_cell.length_c   1.000
_cell.angle_alpha   90.00
_cell.angle_beta   90.00
_cell.angle_gamma   90.00
#
_symmetry.space_group_name_H-M   'P 1'
#
loop_
_entity.id
_entity.type
_entity.pdbx_description
1 polymer ?
#
loop_
_entity_poly.entity_id
_entity_poly.type
_entity_poly.pdbx_seq_one_letter_code
_entity_poly.pdbx_strand_id
1 'polypeptide(L)'
;MTTQPIEHSEQLKKCSEILKAMVAEMAEVSPDTFPDKKTIHTEMPVQLAIIAEQAERLAELKPKDKIFGLEYHESDHQTLMTLFMDDLVQFTTQHNIDLGFNILSYGQRRIPEHAFYHLAVSPLLPATYKSIEQHGGRVFEIYSIPFKIRAALELKLSSIVGFDHYDAMRDGKTLRVSTEVPVARLLNALQSIDCLDLPCSLVNIKNIYQWACDFCHTGEKEYLWLTMKALEIVSPLFIWEEQKKAEIVISDRWPSEGMSEQEKLTRFINYQGPHRPLYYFREGWSVQNLQDTLNEMEESKRVAALEKNRNIESWVYHLSEKKLAEANDYYCDRTKNHY
;
A
#
# COMPACT_ATOMS: atom_id res chain seq x y z
N MET A 1 -24.37 1.28 -30.99
CA MET A 1 -23.89 2.61 -31.42
C MET A 1 -23.02 3.12 -30.30
N THR A 2 -21.71 3.06 -30.52
CA THR A 2 -20.62 3.22 -29.55
C THR A 2 -19.96 4.57 -29.76
N THR A 3 -20.40 5.59 -29.02
CA THR A 3 -19.81 6.95 -29.00
C THR A 3 -19.36 7.38 -27.59
N GLN A 4 -19.62 6.58 -26.54
CA GLN A 4 -19.35 6.95 -25.15
C GLN A 4 -17.86 7.13 -24.73
N PRO A 5 -16.86 6.39 -25.25
CA PRO A 5 -15.49 6.48 -24.71
C PRO A 5 -14.79 7.81 -24.98
N ILE A 6 -15.00 8.38 -26.18
CA ILE A 6 -14.37 9.64 -26.60
C ILE A 6 -14.96 10.82 -25.80
N GLU A 7 -16.26 10.75 -25.50
CA GLU A 7 -17.00 11.78 -24.76
C GLU A 7 -16.53 11.90 -23.30
N HIS A 8 -16.25 10.77 -22.62
CA HIS A 8 -15.74 10.79 -21.24
C HIS A 8 -14.30 11.34 -21.14
N SER A 9 -13.44 11.15 -22.15
CA SER A 9 -12.04 11.65 -22.12
C SER A 9 -12.01 13.17 -22.24
N GLU A 10 -12.77 13.72 -23.19
CA GLU A 10 -12.88 15.18 -23.34
C GLU A 10 -13.58 15.85 -22.15
N GLN A 11 -14.60 15.20 -21.59
CA GLN A 11 -15.27 15.67 -20.36
C GLN A 11 -14.31 15.68 -19.17
N LEU A 12 -13.54 14.61 -18.98
CA LEU A 12 -12.59 14.50 -17.87
C LEU A 12 -11.48 15.56 -17.96
N LYS A 13 -10.98 15.86 -19.17
CA LYS A 13 -10.02 16.96 -19.40
C LYS A 13 -10.58 18.31 -18.98
N LYS A 14 -11.80 18.64 -19.43
CA LYS A 14 -12.49 19.89 -19.05
C LYS A 14 -12.70 19.97 -17.53
N CYS A 15 -13.10 18.87 -16.90
CA CYS A 15 -13.23 18.81 -15.45
C CYS A 15 -11.90 19.08 -14.76
N SER A 16 -10.82 18.44 -15.22
CA SER A 16 -9.49 18.64 -14.65
C SER A 16 -9.02 20.09 -14.77
N GLU A 17 -9.23 20.74 -15.91
CA GLU A 17 -8.89 22.16 -16.11
C GLU A 17 -9.65 23.07 -15.12
N ILE A 18 -10.95 22.83 -14.91
CA ILE A 18 -11.77 23.56 -13.92
C ILE A 18 -11.22 23.33 -12.51
N LEU A 19 -10.98 22.07 -12.13
CA LEU A 19 -10.47 21.72 -10.81
C LEU A 19 -9.09 22.33 -10.55
N LYS A 20 -8.21 22.34 -11.55
CA LYS A 20 -6.90 23.02 -11.47
C LYS A 20 -7.05 24.52 -11.30
N ALA A 21 -7.96 25.17 -12.03
CA ALA A 21 -8.21 26.59 -11.85
C ALA A 21 -8.69 26.91 -10.42
N MET A 22 -9.47 26.01 -9.79
CA MET A 22 -9.87 26.14 -8.38
C MET A 22 -8.71 25.92 -7.41
N VAL A 23 -7.68 25.15 -7.79
CA VAL A 23 -6.50 24.82 -6.97
C VAL A 23 -5.34 25.80 -7.21
N ALA A 24 -5.31 26.53 -8.34
CA ALA A 24 -4.22 27.43 -8.75
C ALA A 24 -3.93 28.58 -7.75
N GLU A 25 -4.76 28.73 -6.70
CA GLU A 25 -4.56 29.68 -5.61
C GLU A 25 -4.02 29.04 -4.30
N MET A 26 -3.83 27.71 -4.22
CA MET A 26 -3.45 27.02 -2.97
C MET A 26 -2.48 25.86 -3.19
N ALA A 27 -1.29 25.99 -2.58
CA ALA A 27 -0.18 25.03 -2.38
C ALA A 27 -0.04 23.84 -3.35
N GLU A 28 1.10 23.76 -4.05
CA GLU A 28 1.50 22.60 -4.84
C GLU A 28 1.55 21.31 -3.99
N VAL A 29 0.59 20.41 -4.19
CA VAL A 29 0.69 19.03 -3.72
C VAL A 29 1.69 18.32 -4.61
N SER A 30 2.80 17.86 -4.04
CA SER A 30 3.79 17.09 -4.80
C SER A 30 3.16 15.81 -5.36
N PRO A 31 3.32 15.52 -6.66
CA PRO A 31 2.77 14.32 -7.28
C PRO A 31 3.34 13.02 -6.70
N ASP A 32 4.45 13.07 -5.96
CA ASP A 32 5.04 11.87 -5.36
C ASP A 32 4.63 11.67 -3.89
N THR A 33 3.65 12.42 -3.38
CA THR A 33 3.25 12.38 -1.97
C THR A 33 1.80 11.94 -1.78
N PHE A 34 1.59 11.01 -0.85
CA PHE A 34 0.25 10.66 -0.35
C PHE A 34 -0.04 11.48 0.90
N PRO A 35 -1.11 12.29 0.97
CA PRO A 35 -1.39 13.12 2.13
C PRO A 35 -1.69 12.26 3.36
N ASP A 36 -1.45 12.80 4.55
CA ASP A 36 -1.88 12.11 5.77
C ASP A 36 -3.41 12.10 5.88
N LYS A 37 -3.91 11.12 6.64
CA LYS A 37 -5.35 10.89 6.83
C LYS A 37 -6.13 12.15 7.24
N LYS A 38 -5.58 13.02 8.09
CA LYS A 38 -6.30 14.20 8.55
C LYS A 38 -6.45 15.20 7.41
N THR A 39 -5.38 15.41 6.67
CA THR A 39 -5.34 16.31 5.50
C THR A 39 -6.34 15.88 4.44
N ILE A 40 -6.41 14.57 4.13
CA ILE A 40 -7.38 14.00 3.17
C ILE A 40 -8.82 14.42 3.48
N HIS A 41 -9.24 14.43 4.75
CA HIS A 41 -10.63 14.74 5.11
C HIS A 41 -10.91 16.22 5.41
N THR A 42 -9.88 17.02 5.66
CA THR A 42 -10.06 18.41 6.13
C THR A 42 -9.66 19.45 5.09
N GLU A 43 -8.77 19.11 4.15
CA GLU A 43 -8.23 20.05 3.18
C GLU A 43 -8.77 19.79 1.78
N MET A 44 -9.86 20.48 1.44
CA MET A 44 -10.49 20.42 0.11
C MET A 44 -9.51 20.69 -1.04
N PRO A 45 -8.60 21.68 -0.98
CA PRO A 45 -7.65 21.93 -2.07
C PRO A 45 -6.75 20.72 -2.38
N VAL A 46 -6.32 19.99 -1.34
CA VAL A 46 -5.48 18.79 -1.50
C VAL A 46 -6.25 17.68 -2.22
N GLN A 47 -7.52 17.47 -1.87
CA GLN A 47 -8.39 16.53 -2.58
C GLN A 47 -8.56 16.92 -4.05
N LEU A 48 -8.88 18.19 -4.34
CA LEU A 48 -9.05 18.68 -5.71
C LEU A 48 -7.77 18.54 -6.54
N ALA A 49 -6.60 18.78 -5.94
CA ALA A 49 -5.31 18.60 -6.60
C ALA A 49 -5.09 17.14 -7.04
N ILE A 50 -5.37 16.18 -6.15
CA ILE A 50 -5.26 14.74 -6.46
C ILE A 50 -6.28 14.33 -7.52
N ILE A 51 -7.52 14.82 -7.43
CA ILE A 51 -8.54 14.56 -8.44
C ILE A 51 -8.05 15.04 -9.80
N ALA A 52 -7.58 16.28 -9.91
CA ALA A 52 -7.10 16.85 -11.16
C ALA A 52 -5.91 16.07 -11.75
N GLU A 53 -4.92 15.75 -10.92
CA GLU A 53 -3.73 14.98 -11.32
C GLU A 53 -4.12 13.61 -11.87
N GLN A 54 -4.96 12.86 -11.13
CA GLN A 54 -5.37 11.51 -11.52
C GLN A 54 -6.33 11.54 -12.72
N ALA A 55 -7.17 12.57 -12.85
CA ALA A 55 -8.03 12.80 -14.00
C ALA A 55 -7.22 13.04 -15.28
N GLU A 56 -6.20 13.90 -15.23
CA GLU A 56 -5.32 14.16 -16.36
C GLU A 56 -4.57 12.93 -16.80
N ARG A 57 -3.93 12.25 -15.84
CA ARG A 57 -3.23 11.01 -16.13
C ARG A 57 -4.16 10.03 -16.83
N LEU A 58 -5.37 9.85 -16.32
CA LEU A 58 -6.35 8.95 -16.90
C LEU A 58 -6.79 9.39 -18.32
N ALA A 59 -6.91 10.69 -18.56
CA ALA A 59 -7.33 11.24 -19.85
C ALA A 59 -6.22 11.29 -20.91
N GLU A 60 -4.95 11.24 -20.48
CA GLU A 60 -3.77 11.30 -21.36
C GLU A 60 -3.15 9.94 -21.66
N LEU A 61 -3.61 8.86 -21.00
CA LEU A 61 -3.16 7.49 -21.25
C LEU A 61 -3.26 7.12 -22.72
N LYS A 62 -2.15 6.60 -23.24
CA LYS A 62 -2.04 6.06 -24.59
C LYS A 62 -1.99 4.54 -24.55
N PRO A 63 -2.37 3.87 -25.66
CA PRO A 63 -2.23 2.44 -25.76
C PRO A 63 -0.81 1.98 -25.44
N LYS A 64 -0.69 0.95 -24.59
CA LYS A 64 0.56 0.39 -24.03
C LYS A 64 1.24 1.19 -22.91
N ASP A 65 0.67 2.32 -22.48
CA ASP A 65 1.14 2.96 -21.26
C ASP A 65 0.90 2.04 -20.04
N LYS A 66 1.61 2.31 -18.95
CA LYS A 66 1.46 1.58 -17.69
C LYS A 66 0.55 2.35 -16.72
N ILE A 67 -0.44 1.67 -16.14
CA ILE A 67 -1.23 2.14 -15.01
C ILE A 67 -0.86 1.29 -13.79
N PHE A 68 -0.52 1.92 -12.66
CA PHE A 68 -0.05 1.24 -11.45
C PHE A 68 1.15 0.29 -11.71
N GLY A 69 2.01 0.65 -12.67
CA GLY A 69 3.16 -0.18 -13.08
C GLY A 69 2.84 -1.33 -14.05
N LEU A 70 1.58 -1.51 -14.44
CA LEU A 70 1.11 -2.59 -15.30
C LEU A 70 0.59 -2.07 -16.65
N GLU A 71 0.85 -2.81 -17.73
CA GLU A 71 0.23 -2.50 -19.02
C GLU A 71 -1.28 -2.80 -18.97
N TYR A 72 -2.11 -1.81 -19.30
CA TYR A 72 -3.57 -1.93 -19.14
C TYR A 72 -4.28 -2.42 -20.42
N HIS A 73 -5.48 -2.99 -20.30
CA HIS A 73 -6.36 -3.21 -21.46
C HIS A 73 -7.23 -1.97 -21.72
N GLU A 74 -7.55 -1.69 -22.98
CA GLU A 74 -8.47 -0.60 -23.33
C GLU A 74 -9.83 -0.70 -22.60
N SER A 75 -10.34 -1.91 -22.37
CA SER A 75 -11.57 -2.11 -21.58
C SER A 75 -11.42 -1.72 -20.10
N ASP A 76 -10.22 -1.90 -19.54
CA ASP A 76 -9.92 -1.54 -18.16
C ASP A 76 -9.89 -0.02 -18.03
N HIS A 77 -9.31 0.67 -19.01
CA HIS A 77 -9.30 2.14 -19.08
C HIS A 77 -10.71 2.72 -19.17
N GLN A 78 -11.56 2.18 -20.05
CA GLN A 78 -12.96 2.62 -20.15
C GLN A 78 -13.75 2.38 -18.85
N THR A 79 -13.52 1.24 -18.20
CA THR A 79 -14.14 0.93 -16.91
C THR A 79 -13.66 1.89 -15.82
N LEU A 80 -12.36 2.14 -15.76
CA LEU A 80 -11.75 3.04 -14.79
C LEU A 80 -12.22 4.49 -14.97
N MET A 81 -12.34 4.97 -16.22
CA MET A 81 -12.90 6.28 -16.54
C MET A 81 -14.36 6.41 -16.09
N THR A 82 -15.17 5.38 -16.30
CA THR A 82 -16.57 5.40 -15.86
C THR A 82 -16.66 5.50 -14.33
N LEU A 83 -15.92 4.65 -13.62
CA LEU A 83 -15.86 4.69 -12.15
C LEU A 83 -15.35 6.04 -11.63
N PHE A 84 -14.35 6.63 -12.30
CA PHE A 84 -13.80 7.94 -11.93
C PHE A 84 -14.85 9.03 -12.06
N MET A 85 -15.57 9.06 -13.19
CA MET A 85 -16.62 10.04 -13.45
C MET A 85 -17.78 9.89 -12.46
N ASP A 86 -18.19 8.66 -12.14
CA ASP A 86 -19.23 8.40 -11.14
C ASP A 86 -18.85 8.96 -9.76
N ASP A 87 -17.61 8.74 -9.34
CA ASP A 87 -17.08 9.26 -8.06
C ASP A 87 -16.92 10.78 -8.07
N LEU A 88 -16.47 11.35 -9.19
CA LEU A 88 -16.32 12.79 -9.36
C LEU A 88 -17.67 13.50 -9.22
N VAL A 89 -18.69 13.00 -9.92
CA VAL A 89 -20.06 13.53 -9.85
C VAL A 89 -20.61 13.43 -8.42
N GLN A 90 -20.42 12.29 -7.76
CA GLN A 90 -20.86 12.11 -6.38
C GLN A 90 -20.18 13.13 -5.44
N PHE A 91 -18.86 13.32 -5.59
CA PHE A 91 -18.09 14.23 -4.75
C PHE A 91 -18.47 15.69 -4.99
N THR A 92 -18.56 16.15 -6.24
CA THR A 92 -18.93 17.54 -6.52
C THR A 92 -20.35 17.86 -6.08
N THR A 93 -21.28 16.91 -6.20
CA THR A 93 -22.63 17.05 -5.63
C THR A 93 -22.58 17.22 -4.11
N GLN A 94 -21.80 16.40 -3.40
CA GLN A 94 -21.72 16.43 -1.94
C GLN A 94 -21.03 17.69 -1.40
N HIS A 95 -20.10 18.25 -2.17
CA HIS A 95 -19.34 19.44 -1.80
C HIS A 95 -19.83 20.72 -2.47
N ASN A 96 -20.95 20.65 -3.21
CA ASN A 96 -21.56 21.76 -3.93
C ASN A 96 -20.56 22.49 -4.87
N ILE A 97 -19.79 21.69 -5.61
CA ILE A 97 -18.82 22.17 -6.62
C ILE A 97 -19.50 22.14 -7.99
N ASP A 98 -19.52 23.29 -8.67
CA ASP A 98 -20.08 23.40 -10.01
C ASP A 98 -19.00 23.11 -11.07
N LEU A 99 -19.19 22.04 -11.84
CA LEU A 99 -18.33 21.68 -12.98
C LEU A 99 -18.86 22.20 -14.33
N GLY A 100 -19.90 23.04 -14.32
CA GLY A 100 -20.55 23.55 -15.53
C GLY A 100 -21.55 22.58 -16.17
N PHE A 101 -21.83 21.45 -15.52
CA PHE A 101 -22.87 20.50 -15.90
C PHE A 101 -23.51 19.88 -14.64
N ASN A 102 -24.83 19.73 -14.68
CA ASN A 102 -25.59 19.16 -13.57
C ASN A 102 -25.78 17.66 -13.75
N ILE A 103 -25.09 16.87 -12.94
CA ILE A 103 -25.40 15.46 -12.76
C ILE A 103 -25.58 15.24 -11.26
N LEU A 104 -26.82 14.99 -10.84
CA LEU A 104 -27.10 14.57 -9.47
C LEU A 104 -26.91 13.05 -9.40
N SER A 105 -25.86 12.60 -8.73
CA SER A 105 -25.65 11.18 -8.41
C SER A 105 -25.51 10.99 -6.92
N TYR A 106 -26.42 10.19 -6.34
CA TYR A 106 -26.32 9.73 -4.96
C TYR A 106 -25.90 8.26 -4.96
N GLY A 107 -24.59 8.03 -4.79
CA GLY A 107 -24.03 6.70 -4.60
C GLY A 107 -24.11 6.24 -3.13
N GLN A 108 -24.31 4.94 -2.92
CA GLN A 108 -24.19 4.34 -1.59
C GLN A 108 -22.75 4.50 -1.06
N ARG A 109 -22.61 5.12 0.12
CA ARG A 109 -21.28 5.38 0.73
C ARG A 109 -20.79 4.27 1.64
N ARG A 110 -21.65 3.36 2.07
CA ARG A 110 -21.31 2.30 3.01
C ARG A 110 -21.95 1.00 2.60
N ILE A 111 -21.16 -0.07 2.58
CA ILE A 111 -21.70 -1.40 2.37
C ILE A 111 -22.49 -1.80 3.62
N PRO A 112 -23.75 -2.25 3.50
CA PRO A 112 -24.54 -2.64 4.66
C PRO A 112 -23.98 -3.90 5.31
N GLU A 113 -24.16 -4.03 6.62
CA GLU A 113 -23.69 -5.17 7.41
C GLU A 113 -24.21 -6.53 6.90
N HIS A 114 -25.47 -6.58 6.45
CA HIS A 114 -26.05 -7.79 5.88
C HIS A 114 -25.41 -8.17 4.54
N ALA A 115 -25.00 -7.17 3.74
CA ALA A 115 -24.30 -7.43 2.48
C ALA A 115 -22.92 -8.05 2.76
N PHE A 116 -22.17 -7.54 3.74
CA PHE A 116 -20.91 -8.16 4.16
C PHE A 116 -21.09 -9.63 4.59
N TYR A 117 -22.13 -9.92 5.38
CA TYR A 117 -22.43 -11.29 5.78
C TYR A 117 -22.67 -12.20 4.56
N HIS A 118 -23.53 -11.77 3.63
CA HIS A 118 -23.82 -12.58 2.44
C HIS A 118 -22.61 -12.73 1.50
N LEU A 119 -21.75 -11.72 1.42
CA LEU A 119 -20.48 -11.82 0.68
C LEU A 119 -19.48 -12.78 1.33
N ALA A 120 -19.48 -12.88 2.66
CA ALA A 120 -18.64 -13.85 3.38
C ALA A 120 -19.16 -15.28 3.25
N VAL A 121 -20.49 -15.47 3.19
CA VAL A 121 -21.11 -16.80 3.09
C VAL A 121 -21.09 -17.34 1.65
N SER A 122 -21.20 -16.49 0.63
CA SER A 122 -21.40 -16.96 -0.75
C SER A 122 -20.29 -17.86 -1.31
N PRO A 123 -18.99 -17.66 -0.99
CA PRO A 123 -17.94 -18.58 -1.43
C PRO A 123 -18.04 -19.97 -0.79
N LEU A 124 -18.65 -20.08 0.40
CA LEU A 124 -18.84 -21.34 1.12
C LEU A 124 -20.08 -22.11 0.65
N LEU A 125 -21.09 -21.40 0.12
CA LEU A 125 -22.35 -21.99 -0.34
C LEU A 125 -22.63 -21.61 -1.82
N PRO A 126 -21.72 -21.92 -2.77
CA PRO A 126 -21.83 -21.44 -4.15
C PRO A 126 -23.10 -21.92 -4.85
N ALA A 127 -23.58 -23.13 -4.54
CA ALA A 127 -24.82 -23.66 -5.09
C ALA A 127 -26.06 -22.86 -4.63
N THR A 128 -26.10 -22.46 -3.36
CA THR A 128 -27.18 -21.64 -2.78
C THR A 128 -27.16 -20.22 -3.35
N TYR A 129 -25.97 -19.63 -3.51
CA TYR A 129 -25.84 -18.25 -3.96
C TYR A 129 -25.87 -18.07 -5.48
N LYS A 130 -25.88 -19.16 -6.25
CA LYS A 130 -25.99 -19.10 -7.72
C LYS A 130 -27.23 -18.34 -8.20
N SER A 131 -28.34 -18.39 -7.45
CA SER A 131 -29.60 -17.71 -7.78
C SER A 131 -29.89 -16.49 -6.89
N ILE A 132 -28.97 -16.09 -6.01
CA ILE A 132 -29.14 -14.93 -5.13
C ILE A 132 -28.36 -13.78 -5.75
N GLU A 133 -29.06 -12.73 -6.16
CA GLU A 133 -28.39 -11.54 -6.70
C GLU A 133 -27.61 -10.82 -5.61
N GLN A 134 -26.28 -10.83 -5.76
CA GLN A 134 -25.36 -10.11 -4.87
C GLN A 134 -24.86 -8.84 -5.57
N HIS A 135 -25.72 -7.83 -5.73
CA HIS A 135 -25.31 -6.54 -6.31
C HIS A 135 -24.11 -5.91 -5.57
N GLY A 136 -23.94 -6.23 -4.27
CA GLY A 136 -22.81 -5.77 -3.48
C GLY A 136 -21.46 -6.42 -3.80
N GLY A 137 -21.40 -7.53 -4.55
CA GLY A 137 -20.15 -8.27 -4.80
C GLY A 137 -19.14 -7.47 -5.62
N ARG A 138 -19.53 -7.03 -6.81
CA ARG A 138 -18.68 -6.20 -7.69
C ARG A 138 -18.32 -4.86 -7.04
N VAL A 139 -19.24 -4.27 -6.28
CA VAL A 139 -18.99 -3.03 -5.54
C VAL A 139 -17.97 -3.25 -4.43
N PHE A 140 -18.08 -4.36 -3.69
CA PHE A 140 -17.12 -4.73 -2.64
C PHE A 140 -15.72 -5.00 -3.18
N GLU A 141 -15.58 -5.58 -4.38
CA GLU A 141 -14.26 -5.80 -4.99
C GLU A 141 -13.45 -4.50 -5.13
N ILE A 142 -14.13 -3.41 -5.49
CA ILE A 142 -13.56 -2.06 -5.59
C ILE A 142 -13.38 -1.46 -4.19
N TYR A 143 -14.41 -1.52 -3.35
CA TYR A 143 -14.36 -0.87 -2.03
C TYR A 143 -13.34 -1.54 -1.10
N SER A 144 -13.01 -2.82 -1.33
CA SER A 144 -11.99 -3.56 -0.58
C SER A 144 -10.56 -3.32 -1.06
N ILE A 145 -10.32 -2.48 -2.07
CA ILE A 145 -8.95 -2.16 -2.50
C ILE A 145 -8.08 -1.61 -1.35
N PRO A 146 -8.55 -0.66 -0.49
CA PRO A 146 -7.76 -0.22 0.66
C PRO A 146 -7.38 -1.39 1.58
N PHE A 147 -8.30 -2.33 1.86
CA PHE A 147 -7.95 -3.53 2.65
C PHE A 147 -6.85 -4.38 1.98
N LYS A 148 -6.93 -4.59 0.67
CA LYS A 148 -5.91 -5.33 -0.09
C LYS A 148 -4.55 -4.63 -0.02
N ILE A 149 -4.53 -3.30 -0.19
CA ILE A 149 -3.31 -2.48 -0.06
C ILE A 149 -2.73 -2.60 1.35
N ARG A 150 -3.56 -2.48 2.39
CA ARG A 150 -3.14 -2.64 3.79
C ARG A 150 -2.45 -3.99 4.00
N ALA A 151 -3.12 -5.09 3.65
CA ALA A 151 -2.56 -6.43 3.82
C ALA A 151 -1.26 -6.62 3.04
N ALA A 152 -1.20 -6.11 1.80
CA ALA A 152 0.00 -6.15 0.98
C ALA A 152 1.17 -5.38 1.62
N LEU A 153 0.92 -4.18 2.16
CA LEU A 153 1.93 -3.39 2.86
C LEU A 153 2.40 -4.05 4.17
N GLU A 154 1.51 -4.66 4.95
CA GLU A 154 1.87 -5.40 6.17
C GLU A 154 2.84 -6.54 5.84
N LEU A 155 2.48 -7.39 4.87
CA LEU A 155 3.32 -8.51 4.44
C LEU A 155 4.63 -8.04 3.79
N LYS A 156 4.56 -6.99 2.96
CA LYS A 156 5.74 -6.46 2.29
C LYS A 156 6.71 -5.84 3.28
N LEU A 157 6.25 -5.04 4.24
CA LEU A 157 7.11 -4.47 5.27
C LEU A 157 7.76 -5.55 6.12
N SER A 158 6.99 -6.57 6.52
CA SER A 158 7.52 -7.71 7.27
C SER A 158 8.67 -8.38 6.53
N SER A 159 8.51 -8.62 5.23
CA SER A 159 9.52 -9.28 4.40
C SER A 159 10.68 -8.38 3.96
N ILE A 160 10.51 -7.06 3.93
CA ILE A 160 11.60 -6.10 3.69
C ILE A 160 12.61 -6.12 4.83
N VAL A 161 12.13 -6.13 6.07
CA VAL A 161 13.01 -6.05 7.26
C VAL A 161 13.42 -7.43 7.79
N GLY A 162 12.85 -8.51 7.22
CA GLY A 162 13.06 -9.87 7.71
C GLY A 162 12.41 -10.11 9.06
N PHE A 163 11.24 -9.52 9.33
CA PHE A 163 10.54 -9.67 10.60
C PHE A 163 10.10 -11.14 10.81
N ASP A 164 10.44 -11.71 11.97
CA ASP A 164 10.02 -13.06 12.38
C ASP A 164 8.97 -12.99 13.48
N HIS A 165 9.32 -12.36 14.62
CA HIS A 165 8.40 -12.15 15.73
C HIS A 165 8.87 -11.01 16.65
N TYR A 166 8.02 -10.62 17.60
CA TYR A 166 8.44 -9.81 18.75
C TYR A 166 7.93 -10.41 20.06
N ASP A 167 8.68 -10.18 21.12
CA ASP A 167 8.29 -10.45 22.50
C ASP A 167 7.80 -9.14 23.14
N ALA A 168 6.54 -9.09 23.56
CA ALA A 168 6.09 -8.01 24.43
C ALA A 168 6.40 -8.37 25.87
N MET A 169 7.16 -7.51 26.53
CA MET A 169 7.68 -7.71 27.87
C MET A 169 7.15 -6.66 28.84
N ARG A 170 7.01 -7.06 30.11
CA ARG A 170 6.78 -6.17 31.24
C ARG A 170 7.46 -6.75 32.48
N ASP A 171 8.15 -5.92 33.25
CA ASP A 171 8.92 -6.36 34.43
C ASP A 171 9.90 -7.51 34.16
N GLY A 172 10.54 -7.49 32.98
CA GLY A 172 11.48 -8.54 32.57
C GLY A 172 10.83 -9.89 32.23
N LYS A 173 9.49 -9.97 32.19
CA LYS A 173 8.75 -11.18 31.82
C LYS A 173 8.09 -10.99 30.46
N THR A 174 8.18 -12.02 29.62
CA THR A 174 7.42 -12.11 28.36
C THR A 174 5.94 -12.26 28.67
N LEU A 175 5.14 -11.32 28.21
CA LEU A 175 3.68 -11.34 28.30
C LEU A 175 3.06 -12.10 27.12
N ARG A 176 3.57 -11.85 25.92
CA ARG A 176 3.12 -12.48 24.68
C ARG A 176 4.26 -12.50 23.66
N VAL A 177 4.24 -13.53 22.83
CA VAL A 177 5.04 -13.62 21.60
C VAL A 177 4.09 -13.42 20.44
N SER A 178 4.41 -12.53 19.51
CA SER A 178 3.56 -12.22 18.35
C SER A 178 4.35 -12.31 17.06
N THR A 179 3.81 -13.06 16.11
CA THR A 179 4.30 -13.13 14.72
C THR A 179 3.63 -12.10 13.82
N GLU A 180 2.65 -11.34 14.32
CA GLU A 180 2.03 -10.25 13.58
C GLU A 180 2.94 -9.01 13.63
N VAL A 181 3.27 -8.48 12.45
CA VAL A 181 4.15 -7.30 12.34
C VAL A 181 3.44 -6.05 12.88
N PRO A 182 4.04 -5.31 13.82
CA PRO A 182 3.42 -4.11 14.35
C PRO A 182 3.72 -2.90 13.46
N VAL A 183 3.06 -2.84 12.30
CA VAL A 183 3.38 -1.91 11.19
C VAL A 183 3.52 -0.46 11.61
N ALA A 184 2.53 0.09 12.33
CA ALA A 184 2.59 1.50 12.73
C ALA A 184 3.83 1.84 13.59
N ARG A 185 4.21 0.94 14.52
CA ARG A 185 5.38 1.15 15.37
C ARG A 185 6.68 0.97 14.59
N LEU A 186 6.73 -0.06 13.75
CA LEU A 186 7.89 -0.36 12.91
C LEU A 186 8.15 0.78 11.90
N LEU A 187 7.13 1.27 11.20
CA LEU A 187 7.28 2.40 10.27
C LEU A 187 7.80 3.66 10.96
N ASN A 188 7.29 3.99 12.16
CA ASN A 188 7.79 5.14 12.92
C ASN A 188 9.27 4.98 13.30
N ALA A 189 9.70 3.77 13.68
CA ALA A 189 11.09 3.50 14.00
C ALA A 189 11.97 3.59 12.74
N LEU A 190 11.58 2.94 11.64
CA LEU A 190 12.32 2.97 10.38
C LEU A 190 12.49 4.38 9.81
N GLN A 191 11.46 5.24 9.95
CA GLN A 191 11.54 6.66 9.57
C GLN A 191 12.61 7.42 10.35
N SER A 192 12.83 7.08 11.62
CA SER A 192 13.86 7.73 12.46
C SER A 192 15.27 7.18 12.23
N ILE A 193 15.38 5.91 11.80
CA ILE A 193 16.66 5.22 11.59
C ILE A 193 17.23 5.54 10.20
N ASP A 194 16.36 5.71 9.19
CA ASP A 194 16.74 5.95 7.78
C ASP A 194 17.67 4.87 7.20
N CYS A 195 17.42 3.60 7.55
CA CYS A 195 18.25 2.46 7.13
C CYS A 195 17.88 1.83 5.78
N LEU A 196 16.78 2.26 5.16
CA LEU A 196 16.24 1.63 3.95
C LEU A 196 16.33 2.54 2.73
N ASP A 197 16.60 1.93 1.58
CA ASP A 197 16.52 2.53 0.25
C ASP A 197 15.33 1.91 -0.50
N LEU A 198 14.14 2.45 -0.22
CA LEU A 198 12.89 1.96 -0.81
C LEU A 198 12.53 2.78 -2.04
N PRO A 199 11.93 2.16 -3.08
CA PRO A 199 11.48 2.88 -4.27
C PRO A 199 10.28 3.80 -4.02
N CYS A 200 9.71 3.80 -2.81
CA CYS A 200 8.75 4.80 -2.34
C CYS A 200 9.04 5.17 -0.88
N SER A 201 8.69 6.40 -0.48
CA SER A 201 9.04 6.90 0.85
C SER A 201 8.29 6.18 1.98
N LEU A 202 8.95 6.00 3.13
CA LEU A 202 8.30 5.46 4.33
C LEU A 202 7.15 6.35 4.82
N VAL A 203 7.18 7.66 4.52
CA VAL A 203 6.08 8.60 4.83
C VAL A 203 4.85 8.23 4.02
N ASN A 204 4.99 8.00 2.72
CA ASN A 204 3.90 7.57 1.87
C ASN A 204 3.33 6.23 2.31
N ILE A 205 4.20 5.23 2.57
CA ILE A 205 3.75 3.91 3.04
C ILE A 205 2.92 4.05 4.32
N LYS A 206 3.37 4.88 5.27
CA LYS A 206 2.64 5.14 6.52
C LYS A 206 1.30 5.82 6.29
N ASN A 207 1.26 6.86 5.47
CA ASN A 207 0.02 7.61 5.20
C ASN A 207 -1.01 6.74 4.48
N ILE A 208 -0.57 5.97 3.47
CA ILE A 208 -1.41 5.00 2.75
C ILE A 208 -1.89 3.90 3.70
N TYR A 209 -1.02 3.36 4.55
CA TYR A 209 -1.42 2.35 5.55
C TYR A 209 -2.51 2.88 6.48
N GLN A 210 -2.34 4.09 7.01
CA GLN A 210 -3.30 4.72 7.92
C GLN A 210 -4.65 4.99 7.25
N TRP A 211 -4.63 5.53 6.02
CA TRP A 211 -5.83 5.69 5.19
C TRP A 211 -6.52 4.34 4.93
N ALA A 212 -5.76 3.32 4.55
CA ALA A 212 -6.27 2.00 4.23
C ALA A 212 -6.89 1.26 5.43
N CYS A 213 -6.45 1.56 6.66
CA CYS A 213 -7.06 1.04 7.88
C CYS A 213 -8.52 1.48 8.06
N ASP A 214 -8.94 2.61 7.51
CA ASP A 214 -10.27 3.18 7.77
C ASP A 214 -11.39 2.36 7.15
N PHE A 215 -11.18 1.84 5.93
CA PHE A 215 -12.12 0.92 5.31
C PHE A 215 -12.40 -0.29 6.21
N CYS A 216 -11.37 -0.83 6.87
CA CYS A 216 -11.50 -2.00 7.74
C CYS A 216 -12.37 -1.73 8.98
N HIS A 217 -12.45 -0.48 9.43
CA HIS A 217 -13.19 -0.09 10.62
C HIS A 217 -14.60 0.44 10.31
N THR A 218 -14.79 1.04 9.15
CA THR A 218 -16.02 1.77 8.81
C THR A 218 -16.87 1.05 7.74
N GLY A 219 -16.23 0.32 6.83
CA GLY A 219 -16.86 -0.20 5.61
C GLY A 219 -17.30 0.91 4.65
N GLU A 220 -16.78 2.13 4.82
CA GLU A 220 -17.08 3.28 3.98
C GLU A 220 -16.29 3.23 2.67
N LYS A 221 -16.97 3.53 1.57
CA LYS A 221 -16.41 3.70 0.25
C LYS A 221 -15.37 4.80 0.28
N GLU A 222 -14.20 4.50 -0.26
CA GLU A 222 -13.23 5.53 -0.63
C GLU A 222 -13.36 5.94 -2.10
N TYR A 223 -13.02 7.19 -2.39
CA TYR A 223 -13.02 7.69 -3.75
C TYR A 223 -11.89 7.08 -4.59
N LEU A 224 -12.20 6.84 -5.86
CA LEU A 224 -11.31 6.16 -6.78
C LEU A 224 -9.94 6.84 -6.92
N TRP A 225 -9.86 8.17 -6.98
CA TRP A 225 -8.58 8.87 -7.13
C TRP A 225 -7.60 8.62 -5.98
N LEU A 226 -8.07 8.47 -4.73
CA LEU A 226 -7.21 8.12 -3.60
C LEU A 226 -6.67 6.69 -3.76
N THR A 227 -7.52 5.77 -4.23
CA THR A 227 -7.12 4.40 -4.52
C THR A 227 -6.08 4.35 -5.64
N MET A 228 -6.31 5.08 -6.73
CA MET A 228 -5.38 5.16 -7.86
C MET A 228 -4.03 5.73 -7.41
N LYS A 229 -4.06 6.85 -6.67
CA LYS A 229 -2.87 7.50 -6.12
C LYS A 229 -2.07 6.57 -5.20
N ALA A 230 -2.75 5.87 -4.29
CA ALA A 230 -2.11 4.94 -3.38
C ALA A 230 -1.42 3.78 -4.13
N LEU A 231 -2.15 3.15 -5.08
CA LEU A 231 -1.61 2.05 -5.90
C LEU A 231 -0.41 2.50 -6.71
N GLU A 232 -0.48 3.68 -7.31
CA GLU A 232 0.62 4.25 -8.07
C GLU A 232 1.90 4.37 -7.22
N ILE A 233 1.79 5.03 -6.06
CA ILE A 233 2.92 5.31 -5.17
C ILE A 233 3.56 4.03 -4.64
N VAL A 234 2.75 3.02 -4.28
CA VAL A 234 3.29 1.78 -3.69
C VAL A 234 3.61 0.71 -4.73
N SER A 235 3.14 0.84 -5.98
CA SER A 235 3.38 -0.15 -7.04
C SER A 235 4.86 -0.55 -7.20
N PRO A 236 5.87 0.35 -7.09
CA PRO A 236 7.26 -0.06 -7.24
C PRO A 236 7.75 -1.07 -6.20
N LEU A 237 7.07 -1.21 -5.06
CA LEU A 237 7.37 -2.27 -4.08
C LEU A 237 6.93 -3.66 -4.57
N PHE A 238 5.96 -3.72 -5.48
CA PHE A 238 5.28 -4.94 -5.87
C PHE A 238 5.59 -5.38 -7.29
N ILE A 239 5.85 -4.45 -8.21
CA ILE A 239 6.19 -4.77 -9.61
C ILE A 239 7.50 -5.55 -9.67
N TRP A 240 7.45 -6.72 -10.32
CA TRP A 240 8.57 -7.64 -10.44
C TRP A 240 9.84 -6.98 -11.00
N GLU A 241 9.72 -6.19 -12.07
CA GLU A 241 10.84 -5.49 -12.70
C GLU A 241 11.57 -4.54 -11.72
N GLU A 242 10.80 -3.87 -10.86
CA GLU A 242 11.35 -2.97 -9.83
C GLU A 242 11.96 -3.76 -8.67
N GLN A 243 11.32 -4.85 -8.24
CA GLN A 243 11.87 -5.74 -7.21
C GLN A 243 13.21 -6.32 -7.63
N LYS A 244 13.37 -6.73 -8.89
CA LYS A 244 14.62 -7.28 -9.42
C LYS A 244 15.81 -6.34 -9.30
N LYS A 245 15.59 -5.01 -9.26
CA LYS A 245 16.67 -4.03 -9.04
C LYS A 245 17.26 -4.10 -7.63
N ALA A 246 16.49 -4.58 -6.66
CA ALA A 246 16.90 -4.73 -5.27
C ALA A 246 17.36 -6.17 -4.93
N GLU A 247 17.36 -7.08 -5.90
CA GLU A 247 17.81 -8.47 -5.69
C GLU A 247 19.33 -8.54 -5.55
N ILE A 248 19.81 -9.25 -4.53
CA ILE A 248 21.23 -9.54 -4.34
C ILE A 248 21.46 -11.04 -4.19
N VAL A 249 22.72 -11.49 -4.22
CA VAL A 249 23.06 -12.84 -3.77
C VAL A 249 23.45 -12.77 -2.29
N ILE A 250 22.69 -13.44 -1.40
CA ILE A 250 22.87 -13.28 0.05
C ILE A 250 24.25 -13.74 0.54
N SER A 251 24.86 -14.73 -0.13
CA SER A 251 26.19 -15.22 0.23
C SER A 251 27.27 -14.15 0.10
N ASP A 252 27.08 -13.16 -0.77
CA ASP A 252 28.03 -12.07 -0.98
C ASP A 252 28.05 -11.08 0.20
N ARG A 253 27.05 -11.17 1.10
CA ARG A 253 26.95 -10.36 2.32
C ARG A 253 27.43 -11.08 3.57
N TRP A 254 27.69 -12.39 3.49
CA TRP A 254 28.19 -13.12 4.65
C TRP A 254 29.63 -12.73 4.95
N PRO A 255 29.99 -12.52 6.22
CA PRO A 255 31.39 -12.37 6.59
C PRO A 255 32.16 -13.58 6.05
N SER A 256 33.11 -13.36 5.16
CA SER A 256 33.90 -14.43 4.55
C SER A 256 35.34 -14.43 5.03
N GLU A 257 35.73 -13.40 5.79
CA GLU A 257 37.08 -13.23 6.33
C GLU A 257 37.35 -14.32 7.38
N GLY A 258 38.43 -15.08 7.19
CA GLY A 258 38.81 -16.18 8.07
C GLY A 258 38.03 -17.49 7.90
N MET A 259 37.02 -17.58 7.01
CA MET A 259 36.31 -18.83 6.74
C MET A 259 36.98 -19.65 5.63
N SER A 260 37.12 -20.95 5.86
CA SER A 260 37.50 -21.92 4.83
C SER A 260 36.39 -22.10 3.79
N GLU A 261 36.75 -22.55 2.58
CA GLU A 261 35.77 -22.85 1.52
C GLU A 261 34.75 -23.93 1.94
N GLN A 262 35.15 -24.89 2.79
CA GLN A 262 34.26 -25.92 3.32
C GLN A 262 33.21 -25.34 4.30
N GLU A 263 33.59 -24.36 5.11
CA GLU A 263 32.67 -23.66 6.01
C GLU A 263 31.68 -22.79 5.22
N LYS A 264 32.16 -22.08 4.19
CA LYS A 264 31.29 -21.30 3.30
C LYS A 264 30.27 -22.20 2.60
N LEU A 265 30.72 -23.34 2.05
CA LEU A 265 29.85 -24.31 1.39
C LEU A 265 28.84 -24.92 2.38
N THR A 266 29.27 -25.26 3.58
CA THR A 266 28.40 -25.82 4.62
C THR A 266 27.34 -24.81 5.05
N ARG A 267 27.73 -23.53 5.24
CA ARG A 267 26.77 -22.45 5.52
C ARG A 267 25.77 -22.27 4.40
N PHE A 268 26.23 -22.31 3.15
CA PHE A 268 25.37 -22.20 1.97
C PHE A 268 24.35 -23.35 1.90
N ILE A 269 24.81 -24.60 2.06
CA ILE A 269 23.94 -25.80 2.04
C ILE A 269 22.91 -25.79 3.16
N ASN A 270 23.29 -25.30 4.35
CA ASN A 270 22.41 -25.28 5.52
C ASN A 270 21.54 -24.02 5.61
N TYR A 271 21.69 -23.06 4.71
CA TYR A 271 20.91 -21.84 4.71
C TYR A 271 19.49 -22.13 4.18
N GLN A 272 18.49 -21.89 5.03
CA GLN A 272 17.08 -22.17 4.74
C GLN A 272 16.31 -20.95 4.25
N GLY A 273 17.01 -19.84 3.99
CA GLY A 273 16.39 -18.61 3.50
C GLY A 273 16.51 -18.46 1.98
N PRO A 274 16.02 -17.35 1.44
CA PRO A 274 16.16 -17.03 0.02
C PRO A 274 17.62 -16.79 -0.36
N HIS A 275 18.11 -17.46 -1.40
CA HIS A 275 19.46 -17.21 -1.92
C HIS A 275 19.56 -15.87 -2.63
N ARG A 276 18.43 -15.40 -3.17
CA ARG A 276 18.32 -14.13 -3.87
C ARG A 276 17.26 -13.23 -3.25
N PRO A 277 17.47 -12.77 -2.01
CA PRO A 277 16.51 -11.90 -1.36
C PRO A 277 16.47 -10.52 -2.02
N LEU A 278 15.33 -9.87 -1.86
CA LEU A 278 15.19 -8.43 -2.01
C LEU A 278 15.87 -7.75 -0.82
N TYR A 279 16.84 -6.89 -1.10
CA TYR A 279 17.67 -6.27 -0.08
C TYR A 279 17.63 -4.75 -0.22
N TYR A 280 16.74 -4.13 0.57
CA TYR A 280 16.51 -2.69 0.57
C TYR A 280 17.32 -1.94 1.63
N PHE A 281 18.25 -2.60 2.31
CA PHE A 281 19.09 -1.92 3.30
C PHE A 281 20.12 -1.05 2.59
N ARG A 282 20.30 0.18 3.11
CA ARG A 282 21.39 1.06 2.68
C ARG A 282 22.74 0.45 3.01
N GLU A 283 23.78 0.97 2.37
CA GLU A 283 25.15 0.58 2.67
C GLU A 283 25.45 0.75 4.18
N GLY A 284 26.09 -0.26 4.76
CA GLY A 284 26.39 -0.31 6.20
C GLY A 284 25.27 -0.85 7.08
N TRP A 285 24.07 -1.10 6.54
CA TRP A 285 22.96 -1.71 7.28
C TRP A 285 22.82 -3.20 6.99
N SER A 286 22.33 -3.93 7.99
CA SER A 286 21.97 -5.34 7.90
C SER A 286 20.74 -5.63 8.74
N VAL A 287 20.13 -6.81 8.54
CA VAL A 287 19.01 -7.29 9.37
C VAL A 287 19.38 -7.29 10.85
N GLN A 288 20.60 -7.75 11.19
CA GLN A 288 21.07 -7.79 12.57
C GLN A 288 21.23 -6.38 13.15
N ASN A 289 21.86 -5.45 12.41
CA ASN A 289 22.05 -4.09 12.90
C ASN A 289 20.71 -3.36 13.09
N LEU A 290 19.72 -3.60 12.22
CA LEU A 290 18.36 -3.10 12.41
C LEU A 290 17.74 -3.68 13.67
N GLN A 291 17.83 -5.00 13.89
CA GLN A 291 17.29 -5.64 15.09
C GLN A 291 17.88 -5.03 16.36
N ASP A 292 19.20 -4.91 16.43
CA ASP A 292 19.90 -4.38 17.59
C ASP A 292 19.47 -2.93 17.86
N THR A 293 19.39 -2.11 16.81
CA THR A 293 18.94 -0.71 16.90
C THR A 293 17.50 -0.60 17.39
N LEU A 294 16.58 -1.41 16.86
CA LEU A 294 15.17 -1.41 17.29
C LEU A 294 15.05 -1.79 18.77
N ASN A 295 15.82 -2.79 19.20
CA ASN A 295 15.81 -3.27 20.58
C ASN A 295 16.43 -2.24 21.54
N GLU A 296 17.49 -1.54 21.14
CA GLU A 296 18.09 -0.45 21.92
C GLU A 296 17.12 0.73 22.08
N MET A 297 16.39 1.08 21.01
CA MET A 297 15.35 2.12 21.07
C MET A 297 14.21 1.74 22.02
N GLU A 298 13.81 0.48 22.04
CA GLU A 298 12.78 -0.02 22.95
C GLU A 298 13.24 -0.07 24.40
N GLU A 299 14.48 -0.49 24.63
CA GLU A 299 15.09 -0.48 25.96
C GLU A 299 15.23 0.94 26.50
N SER A 300 15.65 1.89 25.67
CA SER A 300 15.75 3.30 26.03
C SER A 300 14.40 3.89 26.46
N LYS A 301 13.31 3.55 25.75
CA LYS A 301 11.95 3.95 26.13
C LYS A 301 11.53 3.33 27.47
N ARG A 302 11.87 2.06 27.70
CA ARG A 302 11.57 1.34 28.95
C ARG A 302 12.27 1.99 30.14
N VAL A 303 13.57 2.27 30.02
CA VAL A 303 14.37 2.93 31.07
C VAL A 303 13.80 4.31 31.38
N ALA A 304 13.55 5.14 30.36
CA ALA A 304 12.98 6.48 30.54
C ALA A 304 11.56 6.48 31.18
N ALA A 305 10.79 5.41 30.99
CA ALA A 305 9.50 5.24 31.64
C ALA A 305 9.64 4.83 33.12
N LEU A 306 10.58 3.92 33.42
CA LEU A 306 10.87 3.50 34.80
C LEU A 306 11.37 4.65 35.66
N GLU A 307 12.22 5.53 35.12
CA GLU A 307 12.64 6.77 35.79
C GLU A 307 11.46 7.67 36.18
N LYS A 308 10.35 7.58 35.43
CA LYS A 308 9.09 8.31 35.70
C LYS A 308 8.10 7.49 36.54
N ASN A 309 8.54 6.40 37.17
CA ASN A 309 7.72 5.42 37.90
C ASN A 309 6.55 4.86 37.06
N ARG A 310 6.74 4.74 35.74
CA ARG A 310 5.78 4.14 34.83
C ARG A 310 6.29 2.78 34.40
N ASN A 311 5.48 1.75 34.62
CA ASN A 311 5.74 0.42 34.10
C ASN A 311 5.02 0.27 32.74
N ILE A 312 5.79 0.30 31.66
CA ILE A 312 5.26 0.20 30.29
C ILE A 312 5.62 -1.15 29.68
N GLU A 313 4.84 -1.57 28.69
CA GLU A 313 5.18 -2.70 27.83
C GLU A 313 6.33 -2.31 26.88
N SER A 314 7.45 -3.04 26.94
CA SER A 314 8.59 -2.91 26.02
C SER A 314 8.62 -4.09 25.05
N TRP A 315 9.13 -3.90 23.84
CA TRP A 315 9.17 -4.96 22.83
C TRP A 315 10.60 -5.37 22.51
N VAL A 316 10.82 -6.67 22.31
CA VAL A 316 12.07 -7.22 21.79
C VAL A 316 11.77 -7.82 20.43
N TYR A 317 12.34 -7.22 19.40
CA TYR A 317 12.22 -7.64 18.01
C TYR A 317 13.21 -8.75 17.70
N HIS A 318 12.72 -9.72 16.92
CA HIS A 318 13.51 -10.78 16.32
C HIS A 318 13.34 -10.73 14.80
N LEU A 319 14.44 -10.44 14.11
CA LEU A 319 14.54 -10.34 12.66
C LEU A 319 15.48 -11.43 12.14
N SER A 320 15.31 -11.82 10.88
CA SER A 320 16.07 -12.89 10.26
C SER A 320 16.19 -12.69 8.75
N GLU A 321 17.40 -12.85 8.22
CA GLU A 321 17.66 -12.88 6.78
C GLU A 321 16.83 -13.98 6.07
N LYS A 322 16.47 -15.05 6.80
CA LYS A 322 15.63 -16.13 6.28
C LYS A 322 14.19 -15.70 5.99
N LYS A 323 13.76 -14.55 6.52
CA LYS A 323 12.42 -13.99 6.33
C LYS A 323 12.39 -12.88 5.28
N LEU A 324 13.51 -12.58 4.64
CA LEU A 324 13.52 -11.66 3.51
C LEU A 324 12.69 -12.24 2.35
N ALA A 325 12.04 -11.37 1.59
CA ALA A 325 11.29 -11.79 0.40
C ALA A 325 12.20 -12.09 -0.78
N GLU A 326 11.72 -12.94 -1.69
CA GLU A 326 12.22 -13.04 -3.07
C GLU A 326 11.33 -12.21 -4.00
N ALA A 327 11.86 -11.87 -5.17
CA ALA A 327 11.03 -11.34 -6.25
C ALA A 327 10.02 -12.40 -6.66
N ASN A 328 8.73 -12.13 -6.48
CA ASN A 328 7.65 -13.00 -6.94
C ASN A 328 7.01 -12.38 -8.17
N ASP A 329 6.58 -13.20 -9.11
CA ASP A 329 5.95 -12.77 -10.35
C ASP A 329 4.60 -13.44 -10.60
N TYR A 330 3.75 -12.72 -11.31
CA TYR A 330 2.62 -13.27 -12.03
C TYR A 330 2.84 -13.13 -13.53
N TYR A 331 2.80 -14.26 -14.24
CA TYR A 331 2.89 -14.24 -15.69
C TYR A 331 1.58 -13.79 -16.32
N CYS A 332 1.63 -12.76 -17.17
CA CYS A 332 0.49 -12.32 -17.95
C CYS A 332 0.54 -12.92 -19.35
N ASP A 333 -0.40 -13.83 -19.63
CA ASP A 333 -0.52 -14.46 -20.95
C ASP A 333 -0.76 -13.47 -22.09
N ARG A 334 -1.37 -12.32 -21.83
CA ARG A 334 -1.68 -11.31 -22.84
C ARG A 334 -0.43 -10.54 -23.27
N THR A 335 0.30 -9.99 -22.31
CA THR A 335 1.46 -9.12 -22.58
C THR A 335 2.75 -9.91 -22.71
N LYS A 336 2.73 -11.21 -22.32
CA LYS A 336 3.89 -12.10 -22.28
C LYS A 336 4.98 -11.62 -21.32
N ASN A 337 4.61 -10.81 -20.34
CA ASN A 337 5.49 -10.24 -19.32
C ASN A 337 5.22 -10.84 -17.94
N HIS A 338 6.23 -10.75 -17.07
CA HIS A 338 6.13 -11.04 -15.64
C HIS A 338 5.82 -9.73 -14.90
N TYR A 339 4.82 -9.77 -14.03
CA TYR A 339 4.39 -8.62 -13.23
C TYR A 339 4.57 -8.84 -11.75
#